data_AF-A0A522MSU2-F1
#
_entry.id   AF-A0A522MSU2-F1
#
_cell.length_a   1.000
_cell.length_b   1.000
_cell.length_c   1.000
_cell.angle_alpha   90.00
_cell.angle_beta   90.00
_cell.angle_gamma   90.00
#
_symmetry.space_group_name_H-M   'P 1'
#
loop_
_entity.id
_entity.type
_entity.pdbx_description
1 polymer ?
#
loop_
_entity_poly.entity_id
_entity_poly.type
_entity_poly.pdbx_seq_one_letter_code
_entity_poly.pdbx_strand_id
1 'polypeptide(L)'
;MLPNYEIRGALSVRAGFKHVHAQQLAESLAKPAHVYFATDAVSRSLVIRVRGGLSTDEQQSVEDTLTRFSQKWAAAGAIFIRQRYGEPSFVAFGLASHVELLDELADLHLQLDALLGRQAFILDQLGATATEGEAETEPVTDQ
;
A
#
# COMPACT_ATOMS: atom_id res chain seq x y z
N MET A 1 26.21 -26.29 -12.93
CA MET A 1 24.96 -26.18 -13.70
C MET A 1 24.63 -24.69 -13.82
N LEU A 2 24.30 -24.18 -15.01
CA LEU A 2 23.80 -22.80 -15.12
C LEU A 2 22.44 -22.71 -14.42
N PRO A 3 22.13 -21.61 -13.72
CA PRO A 3 20.80 -21.42 -13.15
C PRO A 3 19.77 -21.44 -14.29
N ASN A 4 18.67 -22.15 -14.11
CA ASN A 4 17.52 -22.05 -15.00
C ASN A 4 16.53 -20.98 -14.50
N TYR A 5 16.74 -20.43 -13.30
CA TYR A 5 15.89 -19.44 -12.67
C TYR A 5 16.69 -18.35 -11.97
N GLU A 6 16.28 -17.09 -12.18
CA GLU A 6 16.69 -15.94 -11.38
C GLU A 6 15.51 -14.98 -11.23
N ILE A 7 15.30 -14.42 -10.05
CA ILE A 7 14.40 -13.29 -9.84
C ILE A 7 15.08 -12.24 -8.96
N ARG A 8 14.99 -10.97 -9.35
CA ARG A 8 15.63 -9.87 -8.62
C ARG A 8 14.82 -8.59 -8.68
N GLY A 9 14.89 -7.81 -7.62
CA GLY A 9 14.20 -6.53 -7.53
C GLY A 9 14.43 -5.84 -6.20
N ALA A 10 13.83 -4.67 -6.08
CA ALA A 10 13.79 -3.88 -4.87
C ALA A 10 12.33 -3.67 -4.47
N LEU A 11 12.01 -3.91 -3.20
CA LEU A 11 10.69 -3.74 -2.63
C LEU A 11 10.74 -2.69 -1.53
N SER A 12 9.98 -1.61 -1.67
CA SER A 12 9.77 -0.64 -0.58
C SER A 12 9.04 -1.32 0.56
N VAL A 13 9.55 -1.20 1.79
CA VAL A 13 9.03 -1.91 2.96
C VAL A 13 8.40 -0.97 3.98
N ARG A 14 7.42 -1.49 4.73
CA ARG A 14 6.71 -0.75 5.80
C ARG A 14 7.66 -0.39 6.95
N ALA A 15 7.29 0.64 7.72
CA ALA A 15 8.11 1.16 8.83
C ALA A 15 8.46 0.12 9.92
N GLY A 16 7.63 -0.93 10.10
CA GLY A 16 7.90 -2.02 11.03
C GLY A 16 8.90 -3.07 10.53
N PHE A 17 9.39 -2.94 9.30
CA PHE A 17 10.33 -3.89 8.71
C PHE A 17 11.71 -3.82 9.37
N LYS A 18 12.32 -4.99 9.59
CA LYS A 18 13.62 -5.15 10.24
C LYS A 18 14.44 -6.18 9.47
N HIS A 19 15.76 -6.11 9.60
CA HIS A 19 16.69 -7.04 8.95
C HIS A 19 16.35 -8.52 9.21
N VAL A 20 15.88 -8.87 10.42
CA VAL A 20 15.45 -10.23 10.77
C VAL A 20 14.33 -10.77 9.87
N HIS A 21 13.42 -9.91 9.38
CA HIS A 21 12.36 -10.34 8.47
C HIS A 21 12.91 -10.67 7.08
N ALA A 22 13.97 -9.98 6.63
CA ALA A 22 14.67 -10.31 5.40
C ALA A 22 15.40 -11.65 5.52
N GLN A 23 16.02 -11.90 6.68
CA GLN A 23 16.67 -13.18 6.98
C GLN A 23 15.65 -14.33 6.97
N GLN A 24 14.52 -14.18 7.65
CA GLN A 24 13.44 -15.18 7.66
C GLN A 24 12.91 -15.48 6.25
N LEU A 25 12.76 -14.45 5.41
CA LEU A 25 12.41 -14.65 4.01
C LEU A 25 13.47 -15.48 3.28
N ALA A 26 14.75 -15.12 3.44
CA ALA A 26 15.83 -15.84 2.79
C ALA A 26 15.91 -17.31 3.22
N GLU A 27 15.71 -17.58 4.52
CA GLU A 27 15.64 -18.94 5.07
C GLU A 27 14.44 -19.73 4.51
N SER A 28 13.27 -19.08 4.34
CA SER A 28 12.08 -19.72 3.76
C SER A 28 12.21 -20.04 2.27
N LEU A 29 13.04 -19.30 1.55
CA LEU A 29 13.32 -19.48 0.12
C LEU A 29 14.51 -20.41 -0.14
N ALA A 30 15.27 -20.77 0.90
CA ALA A 30 16.51 -21.49 0.74
C ALA A 30 16.29 -22.97 0.43
N LYS A 31 17.09 -23.44 -0.53
CA LYS A 31 17.14 -24.78 -1.15
C LYS A 31 16.05 -25.03 -2.21
N PRO A 32 16.45 -25.38 -3.45
CA PRO A 32 17.81 -25.34 -4.02
C PRO A 32 18.29 -23.92 -4.39
N ALA A 33 17.54 -22.87 -4.06
CA ALA A 33 17.88 -21.50 -4.43
C ALA A 33 18.98 -20.86 -3.53
N HIS A 34 19.83 -20.06 -4.15
CA HIS A 34 20.69 -19.08 -3.50
C HIS A 34 19.96 -17.74 -3.39
N VAL A 35 19.92 -17.19 -2.17
CA VAL A 35 19.25 -15.93 -1.88
C VAL A 35 20.30 -14.91 -1.43
N TYR A 36 20.31 -13.75 -2.07
CA TYR A 36 21.10 -12.59 -1.69
C TYR A 36 20.13 -11.45 -1.38
N PHE A 37 20.32 -10.77 -0.26
CA PHE A 37 19.49 -9.62 0.08
C PHE A 37 20.30 -8.52 0.75
N ALA A 38 19.81 -7.28 0.62
CA ALA A 38 20.31 -6.11 1.29
C ALA A 38 19.15 -5.20 1.67
N THR A 39 19.29 -4.52 2.80
CA THR A 39 18.29 -3.53 3.26
C THR A 39 18.89 -2.15 3.17
N ASP A 40 18.20 -1.22 2.52
CA ASP A 40 18.54 0.19 2.52
C ASP A 40 17.67 0.95 3.51
N ALA A 41 18.31 1.59 4.49
CA ALA A 41 17.62 2.34 5.53
C ALA A 41 17.08 3.69 5.03
N VAL A 42 17.71 4.27 3.99
CA VAL A 42 17.34 5.59 3.46
C VAL A 42 16.07 5.49 2.62
N SER A 43 16.07 4.64 1.59
CA SER A 43 14.87 4.38 0.77
C SER A 43 13.86 3.45 1.44
N ARG A 44 14.19 2.88 2.60
CA ARG A 44 13.40 1.84 3.29
C ARG A 44 13.00 0.74 2.33
N SER A 45 14.00 0.11 1.72
CA SER A 45 13.80 -0.91 0.70
C SER A 45 14.55 -2.19 1.02
N LEU A 46 13.95 -3.33 0.67
CA LEU A 46 14.61 -4.62 0.60
C LEU A 46 14.98 -4.91 -0.85
N VAL A 47 16.27 -5.00 -1.14
CA VAL A 47 16.78 -5.54 -2.41
C VAL A 47 16.99 -7.02 -2.22
N ILE A 48 16.47 -7.84 -3.14
CA ILE A 48 16.62 -9.30 -3.09
C ILE A 48 16.90 -9.86 -4.47
N ARG A 49 17.73 -10.91 -4.51
CA ARG A 49 18.02 -11.73 -5.67
C ARG A 49 17.96 -13.19 -5.27
N VAL A 50 17.13 -13.96 -5.95
CA VAL A 50 17.00 -15.41 -5.78
C VAL A 50 17.44 -16.08 -7.07
N ARG A 51 18.32 -17.09 -7.02
CA ARG A 51 18.87 -17.76 -8.20
C ARG A 51 19.11 -19.24 -7.92
N GLY A 52 18.77 -20.12 -8.85
CA GLY A 52 18.98 -21.55 -8.67
C GLY A 52 18.69 -22.39 -9.91
N GLY A 53 19.02 -23.68 -9.83
CA GLY A 53 18.50 -24.72 -10.70
C GLY A 53 17.20 -25.25 -10.11
N LEU A 54 16.09 -24.57 -10.36
CA LEU A 54 14.78 -24.83 -9.76
C LEU A 54 13.85 -25.56 -10.73
N SER A 55 13.12 -26.55 -10.25
CA SER A 55 11.97 -27.14 -10.97
C SER A 55 10.86 -26.10 -11.16
N THR A 56 9.90 -26.35 -12.06
CA THR A 56 8.76 -25.43 -12.26
C THR A 56 7.98 -25.18 -10.97
N ASP A 57 7.78 -26.22 -10.15
CA ASP A 57 7.06 -26.12 -8.87
C ASP A 57 7.86 -25.30 -7.85
N GLU A 58 9.18 -25.45 -7.81
CA GLU A 58 10.07 -24.65 -6.95
C GLU A 58 10.10 -23.18 -7.39
N GLN A 59 10.09 -22.91 -8.71
CA GLN A 59 9.99 -21.55 -9.23
C GLN A 59 8.68 -20.88 -8.80
N GLN A 60 7.57 -21.62 -8.87
CA GLN A 60 6.27 -21.12 -8.42
C GLN A 60 6.26 -20.88 -6.91
N SER A 61 6.83 -21.80 -6.12
CA SER A 61 6.93 -21.67 -4.66
C SER A 61 7.71 -20.42 -4.23
N VAL A 62 8.78 -20.06 -4.95
CA VAL A 62 9.52 -18.81 -4.74
C VAL A 62 8.63 -17.59 -4.97
N GLU A 63 7.90 -17.55 -6.09
CA GLU A 63 7.02 -16.42 -6.44
C GLU A 63 5.83 -16.29 -5.49
N ASP A 64 5.24 -17.41 -5.04
CA ASP A 64 4.16 -17.42 -4.04
C ASP A 64 4.66 -16.90 -2.68
N THR A 65 5.88 -17.28 -2.30
CA THR A 65 6.50 -16.82 -1.05
C THR A 65 6.82 -15.33 -1.11
N LEU A 66 7.35 -14.83 -2.24
CA LEU A 66 7.55 -13.39 -2.46
C LEU A 66 6.21 -12.62 -2.47
N THR A 67 5.15 -13.20 -3.03
CA THR A 67 3.80 -12.63 -3.03
C THR A 67 3.28 -12.48 -1.61
N ARG A 68 3.27 -13.55 -0.81
CA ARG A 68 2.85 -13.51 0.60
C ARG A 68 3.68 -12.55 1.43
N PHE A 69 4.99 -12.53 1.20
CA PHE A 69 5.88 -11.59 1.86
C PHE A 69 5.53 -10.14 1.53
N SER A 70 5.24 -9.84 0.26
CA SER A 70 4.87 -8.50 -0.18
C SER A 70 3.55 -8.02 0.43
N GLN A 71 2.54 -8.89 0.57
CA GLN A 71 1.27 -8.53 1.21
C GLN A 71 1.47 -8.04 2.65
N LYS A 72 2.42 -8.63 3.38
CA LYS A 72 2.71 -8.29 4.77
C LYS A 72 3.61 -7.07 4.92
N TRP A 73 4.68 -7.01 4.14
CA TRP A 73 5.78 -6.06 4.38
C TRP A 73 5.92 -4.97 3.34
N ALA A 74 5.32 -5.08 2.16
CA ALA A 74 5.43 -4.05 1.13
C ALA A 74 4.69 -2.77 1.55
N ALA A 75 5.34 -1.64 1.31
CA ALA A 75 4.72 -0.31 1.41
C ALA A 75 4.07 0.13 0.08
N ALA A 76 4.58 -0.37 -1.04
CA ALA A 76 4.08 -0.08 -2.38
C ALA A 76 4.32 -1.29 -3.31
N GLY A 77 3.70 -1.26 -4.48
CA GLY A 77 3.96 -2.24 -5.53
C GLY A 77 5.39 -2.13 -6.08
N ALA A 78 5.98 -3.26 -6.47
CA ALA A 78 7.32 -3.32 -7.07
C ALA A 78 7.36 -4.28 -8.26
N ILE A 79 8.15 -3.92 -9.28
CA ILE A 79 8.39 -4.74 -10.46
C ILE A 79 9.74 -5.42 -10.33
N PHE A 80 9.73 -6.74 -10.46
CA PHE A 80 10.90 -7.59 -10.40
C PHE A 80 11.26 -8.09 -11.80
N ILE A 81 12.56 -8.21 -12.05
CA ILE A 81 13.09 -8.86 -13.24
C ILE A 81 13.21 -10.34 -12.92
N ARG A 82 12.57 -11.18 -13.74
CA ARG A 82 12.59 -12.64 -13.64
C ARG A 82 13.20 -13.22 -14.90
N GLN A 83 14.09 -14.18 -14.76
CA GLN A 83 14.70 -14.93 -15.85
C GLN A 83 14.37 -16.41 -15.67
N ARG A 84 13.72 -17.02 -16.67
CA ARG A 84 13.42 -18.46 -16.72
C ARG A 84 14.04 -19.04 -17.98
N TYR A 85 14.84 -20.09 -17.86
CA TYR A 85 15.49 -20.78 -18.98
C TYR A 85 16.25 -19.86 -19.97
N GLY A 86 16.75 -18.71 -19.49
CA GLY A 86 17.44 -17.72 -20.33
C GLY A 86 16.55 -16.56 -20.82
N GLU A 87 15.23 -16.64 -20.66
CA GLU A 87 14.30 -15.62 -21.11
C GLU A 87 13.93 -14.64 -19.99
N PRO A 88 14.20 -13.33 -20.15
CA PRO A 88 13.79 -12.32 -19.19
C PRO A 88 12.30 -11.98 -19.32
N SER A 89 11.66 -11.74 -18.18
CA SER A 89 10.26 -11.32 -18.03
C SER A 89 10.14 -10.43 -16.79
N PHE A 90 8.98 -9.79 -16.63
CA PHE A 90 8.67 -8.95 -15.48
C PHE A 90 7.55 -9.57 -14.64
N VAL A 91 7.63 -9.42 -13.33
CA VAL A 91 6.59 -9.84 -12.39
C VAL A 91 6.39 -8.73 -11.36
N ALA A 92 5.13 -8.45 -11.00
CA ALA A 92 4.80 -7.43 -10.02
C ALA A 92 4.43 -8.07 -8.67
N PHE A 93 4.91 -7.49 -7.58
CA PHE A 93 4.56 -7.86 -6.20
C PHE A 93 4.00 -6.67 -5.44
N GLY A 94 3.11 -6.91 -4.47
CA GLY A 94 2.53 -5.88 -3.61
C GLY A 94 1.54 -4.91 -4.27
N LEU A 95 1.37 -4.95 -5.60
CA LEU A 95 0.51 -4.00 -6.33
C LEU A 95 -0.97 -4.14 -5.96
N ALA A 96 -1.49 -5.37 -5.92
CA ALA A 96 -2.91 -5.62 -5.61
C ALA A 96 -3.29 -5.06 -4.22
N SER A 97 -2.53 -5.41 -3.19
CA SER A 97 -2.76 -4.89 -1.83
C SER A 97 -2.54 -3.38 -1.72
N HIS A 98 -1.70 -2.78 -2.57
CA HIS A 98 -1.56 -1.33 -2.60
C HIS A 98 -2.78 -0.64 -3.18
N VAL A 99 -3.35 -1.17 -4.27
CA VAL A 99 -4.57 -0.66 -4.89
C VAL A 99 -5.76 -0.80 -3.93
N GLU A 100 -5.91 -1.96 -3.29
CA GLU A 100 -6.97 -2.19 -2.28
C GLU A 100 -6.93 -1.13 -1.16
N LEU A 101 -5.75 -0.81 -0.64
CA LEU A 101 -5.61 0.22 0.40
C LEU A 101 -5.91 1.65 -0.11
N LEU A 102 -5.65 1.94 -1.38
CA LEU A 102 -6.00 3.22 -1.98
C LEU A 102 -7.52 3.35 -2.15
N ASP A 103 -8.19 2.26 -2.54
CA ASP A 103 -9.64 2.22 -2.66
C ASP A 103 -10.30 2.38 -1.27
N GLU A 104 -9.83 1.66 -0.24
CA GLU A 104 -10.29 1.82 1.14
C GLU A 104 -10.10 3.25 1.66
N LEU A 105 -8.97 3.89 1.32
CA LEU A 105 -8.71 5.28 1.72
C LEU A 105 -9.66 6.26 1.03
N ALA A 106 -9.96 6.03 -0.25
CA ALA A 106 -10.90 6.85 -1.00
C ALA A 106 -12.32 6.75 -0.41
N ASP A 107 -12.76 5.53 -0.07
CA ASP A 107 -14.05 5.28 0.58
C ASP A 107 -14.14 5.98 1.95
N LEU A 108 -13.06 5.95 2.74
CA LEU A 108 -13.01 6.62 4.03
C LEU A 108 -13.11 8.15 3.88
N HIS A 109 -12.48 8.71 2.84
CA HIS A 109 -12.55 10.14 2.54
C HIS A 109 -14.00 10.57 2.21
N LEU A 110 -14.69 9.79 1.39
CA LEU A 110 -16.10 10.04 1.05
C LEU A 110 -17.01 10.01 2.29
N GLN A 111 -16.78 9.07 3.21
CA GLN A 111 -17.53 8.98 4.46
C GLN A 111 -17.29 10.20 5.36
N LEU A 112 -16.05 10.67 5.45
CA LEU A 112 -15.71 11.86 6.22
C LEU A 112 -16.39 13.10 5.64
N ASP A 113 -16.35 13.29 4.33
CA ASP A 113 -16.99 14.43 3.65
C ASP A 113 -18.50 14.44 3.87
N ALA A 114 -19.14 13.27 3.80
CA ALA A 114 -20.58 13.14 4.08
C ALA A 114 -20.91 13.52 5.54
N LEU A 115 -20.08 13.11 6.50
CA LEU A 115 -20.24 13.44 7.91
C LEU A 115 -20.08 14.95 8.16
N LEU A 116 -19.05 15.57 7.56
CA LEU A 116 -18.82 17.01 7.66
C LEU A 116 -19.96 17.80 7.02
N GLY A 117 -20.46 17.36 5.87
CA GLY A 117 -21.64 17.96 5.23
C GLY A 117 -22.89 17.88 6.11
N ARG A 118 -23.11 16.74 6.78
CA ARG A 118 -24.22 16.59 7.72
C ARG A 118 -24.08 17.49 8.94
N GLN A 119 -22.87 17.63 9.49
CA GLN A 119 -22.60 18.53 10.60
C GLN A 119 -22.89 19.99 10.22
N ALA A 120 -22.42 20.43 9.05
CA ALA A 120 -22.67 21.78 8.55
C ALA A 120 -24.17 22.07 8.42
N PHE A 121 -24.94 21.13 7.87
CA PHE A 121 -26.40 21.25 7.78
C PHE A 121 -27.07 21.40 9.15
N ILE A 122 -26.65 20.62 10.16
CA ILE A 122 -27.22 20.73 11.51
C ILE A 122 -26.88 22.08 12.14
N LEU A 123 -25.64 22.56 11.97
CA LEU A 123 -25.21 23.86 12.50
C LEU A 123 -25.99 25.02 11.86
N ASP A 124 -26.25 24.96 10.56
CA ASP A 124 -27.08 25.93 9.84
C ASP A 124 -28.50 25.99 10.41
N GLN A 125 -29.13 24.82 10.62
CA GLN A 125 -30.46 24.71 11.23
C GLN A 125 -30.51 25.24 12.68
N LEU A 126 -29.42 25.10 13.43
CA LEU A 126 -29.31 25.64 14.79
C LEU A 126 -29.02 27.14 14.81
N GLY A 127 -28.40 27.69 13.77
CA GLY A 127 -28.10 29.11 13.59
C GLY A 127 -29.26 29.93 13.00
N ALA A 128 -30.29 29.28 12.45
CA ALA A 128 -31.41 29.92 11.75
C ALA A 128 -32.63 30.27 12.63
N THR A 129 -32.45 30.60 13.91
CA THR A 129 -33.53 31.08 14.80
C THR A 129 -33.15 32.31 15.63
N ALA A 130 -32.41 33.25 15.05
CA ALA A 130 -32.08 34.51 15.71
C ALA A 130 -32.07 35.72 14.76
N THR A 131 -33.20 36.02 14.11
CA THR A 131 -33.64 37.39 13.77
C THR A 131 -34.95 37.30 13.00
N GLU A 132 -36.08 37.39 13.70
CA GLU A 132 -37.32 38.01 13.21
C GLU A 132 -38.25 38.15 14.42
N GLY A 133 -37.89 39.11 15.28
CA GLY A 133 -38.67 39.52 16.43
C GLY A 133 -38.29 40.95 16.78
N GLU A 134 -39.15 41.89 16.34
CA GLU A 134 -39.40 43.21 16.94
C GLU A 134 -38.23 44.23 16.93
N ALA A 135 -38.38 45.53 16.66
CA ALA A 135 -39.50 46.44 16.42
C ALA A 135 -38.92 47.80 15.98
N GLU A 136 -39.81 48.80 15.84
CA GLU A 136 -39.60 50.25 15.72
C GLU A 136 -39.51 50.77 14.26
N THR A 137 -40.34 51.70 13.80
CA THR A 137 -41.09 52.75 14.52
C THR A 137 -42.24 53.28 13.63
N GLU A 138 -43.43 53.43 14.20
CA GLU A 138 -44.51 54.24 13.62
C GLU A 138 -44.10 55.72 13.57
N PRO A 139 -44.41 56.47 12.49
CA PRO A 139 -44.37 57.93 12.55
C PRO A 139 -45.68 58.45 13.13
N VAL A 140 -45.61 58.97 14.35
CA VAL A 140 -46.65 59.83 14.94
C VAL A 140 -46.81 61.06 14.06
N THR A 141 -48.01 61.21 13.49
CA THR A 141 -48.45 62.43 12.81
C THR A 141 -49.30 63.19 13.81
N ASP A 142 -48.92 64.42 14.17
CA ASP A 142 -49.92 65.40 14.58
C ASP A 142 -49.48 66.84 14.32
N GLN A 143 -50.51 67.67 14.13
CA GLN A 143 -50.57 68.98 13.48
C GLN A 143 -49.97 70.16 14.26
#